data_AF-U6KM45-F1
#
_entry.id   AF-U6KM45-F1
#
_cell.length_a   1.000
_cell.length_b   1.000
_cell.length_c   1.000
_cell.angle_alpha   90.00
_cell.angle_beta   90.00
_cell.angle_gamma   90.00
#
_symmetry.space_group_name_H-M   'P 1'
#
loop_
_entity.id
_entity.type
_entity.pdbx_description
1 polymer ?
#
loop_
_entity_poly.entity_id
_entity_poly.type
_entity_poly.pdbx_seq_one_letter_code
_entity_poly.pdbx_strand_id
1 'polypeptide(L)'
;MCESLRVISSSSSRRRRSSSGSSSSKVSLRLLRLAAVSLCLLFAASQSVAAELAESSRLLQQQQQKLLAPKAAVALAEENYKVRTGKLLQALQLSAKQTREDFRRLAEAALPHRCSLAFDHQQQQLRMQTLDRNQQQVSSSPTALSGGEKSCLQVAFLAALAARSCSPLHLFDEVDVFMDERNRIKK
;
A
#
# COMPACT_ATOMS: atom_id res chain seq x y z
N MET A 1 -8.53 -6.30 -52.75
CA MET A 1 -9.46 -6.90 -53.72
C MET A 1 -10.45 -5.85 -54.16
N CYS A 2 -10.30 -5.33 -55.38
CA CYS A 2 -11.39 -4.92 -56.27
C CYS A 2 -10.78 -4.67 -57.66
N GLU A 3 -11.21 -5.48 -58.60
CA GLU A 3 -10.98 -5.51 -60.05
C GLU A 3 -11.40 -4.19 -60.72
N SER A 4 -10.70 -3.65 -61.73
CA SER A 4 -10.54 -4.08 -63.16
C SER A 4 -11.66 -3.55 -64.08
N LEU A 5 -11.27 -3.16 -65.32
CA LEU A 5 -12.04 -2.76 -66.55
C LEU A 5 -11.74 -1.30 -66.98
N ARG A 6 -10.91 -0.92 -67.97
CA ARG A 6 -10.44 -1.42 -69.29
C ARG A 6 -11.33 -1.01 -70.51
N VAL A 7 -10.70 -0.33 -71.48
CA VAL A 7 -10.95 -0.24 -72.96
C VAL A 7 -12.22 0.57 -73.41
N ILE A 8 -12.37 1.30 -74.53
CA ILE A 8 -11.95 1.19 -75.96
C ILE A 8 -11.89 2.57 -76.69
N SER A 9 -11.12 2.52 -77.78
CA SER A 9 -10.66 3.42 -78.83
C SER A 9 -11.58 4.39 -79.60
N SER A 10 -10.90 5.42 -80.10
CA SER A 10 -10.88 5.99 -81.47
C SER A 10 -12.16 6.48 -82.14
N SER A 11 -12.12 7.77 -82.51
CA SER A 11 -12.57 8.20 -83.85
C SER A 11 -11.77 9.41 -84.31
N SER A 12 -11.13 9.23 -85.46
CA SER A 12 -10.41 10.23 -86.24
C SER A 12 -11.35 11.35 -86.70
N SER A 13 -10.88 12.59 -86.65
CA SER A 13 -11.30 13.63 -87.59
C SER A 13 -10.25 14.73 -87.71
N ARG A 14 -9.70 14.84 -88.93
CA ARG A 14 -8.92 15.98 -89.44
C ARG A 14 -9.72 17.28 -89.23
N ARG A 15 -9.10 18.31 -88.64
CA ARG A 15 -9.24 19.69 -89.13
C ARG A 15 -8.19 20.64 -88.56
N ARG A 16 -7.49 21.27 -89.50
CA ARG A 16 -6.96 22.65 -89.54
C ARG A 16 -6.09 23.15 -88.39
N ARG A 17 -4.85 23.45 -88.78
CA ARG A 17 -3.98 24.48 -88.19
C ARG A 17 -4.75 25.80 -88.08
N SER A 18 -4.79 26.37 -86.89
CA SER A 18 -4.87 27.81 -86.66
C SER A 18 -4.04 28.15 -85.43
N SER A 19 -2.93 28.81 -85.70
CA SER A 19 -2.04 29.47 -84.75
C SER A 19 -2.71 30.66 -84.07
N SER A 20 -2.16 31.03 -82.90
CA SER A 20 -2.36 32.24 -82.11
C SER A 20 -3.53 32.22 -81.09
N GLY A 21 -3.16 32.34 -79.80
CA GLY A 21 -4.10 32.50 -78.67
C GLY A 21 -4.16 31.31 -77.69
N SER A 22 -3.09 31.01 -76.93
CA SER A 22 -3.15 29.86 -75.98
C SER A 22 -2.21 29.94 -74.76
N SER A 23 -1.45 31.02 -74.54
CA SER A 23 -0.57 31.12 -73.35
C SER A 23 -1.37 31.40 -72.07
N SER A 24 -2.34 32.31 -72.11
CA SER A 24 -3.10 32.75 -70.93
C SER A 24 -4.02 31.64 -70.34
N SER A 25 -4.75 30.90 -71.19
CA SER A 25 -5.62 29.79 -70.74
C SER A 25 -4.85 28.59 -70.17
N LYS A 26 -3.64 28.32 -70.67
CA LYS A 26 -2.75 27.27 -70.14
C LYS A 26 -2.16 27.64 -68.78
N VAL A 27 -1.89 28.93 -68.54
CA VAL A 27 -1.41 29.44 -67.24
C VAL A 27 -2.52 29.34 -66.19
N SER A 28 -3.76 29.74 -66.51
CA SER A 28 -4.91 29.55 -65.61
C SER A 28 -5.16 28.07 -65.29
N LEU A 29 -5.04 27.17 -66.26
CA LEU A 29 -5.21 25.73 -66.02
C LEU A 29 -4.09 25.14 -65.11
N ARG A 30 -2.87 25.66 -65.21
CA ARG A 30 -1.74 25.26 -64.35
C ARG A 30 -1.92 25.76 -62.92
N LEU A 31 -2.35 27.00 -62.75
CA LEU A 31 -2.68 27.58 -61.44
C LEU A 31 -3.82 26.82 -60.76
N LEU A 32 -4.88 26.47 -61.51
CA LEU A 32 -5.99 25.68 -60.98
C LEU A 32 -5.54 24.28 -60.52
N ARG A 33 -4.64 23.64 -61.28
CA ARG A 33 -4.04 22.36 -60.91
C ARG A 33 -3.16 22.45 -59.67
N LEU A 34 -2.34 23.50 -59.55
CA LEU A 34 -1.51 23.75 -58.37
C LEU A 34 -2.36 24.01 -57.11
N ALA A 35 -3.43 24.79 -57.24
CA ALA A 35 -4.38 25.03 -56.16
C ALA A 35 -5.08 23.71 -55.74
N ALA A 36 -5.51 22.90 -56.70
CA ALA A 36 -6.14 21.60 -56.42
C ALA A 36 -5.16 20.62 -55.72
N VAL A 37 -3.90 20.58 -56.12
CA VAL A 37 -2.86 19.76 -55.47
C VAL A 37 -2.61 20.24 -54.04
N SER A 38 -2.49 21.56 -53.83
CA SER A 38 -2.31 22.14 -52.50
C SER A 38 -3.49 21.83 -51.57
N LEU A 39 -4.73 21.94 -52.08
CA LEU A 39 -5.94 21.61 -51.34
C LEU A 39 -5.99 20.11 -50.97
N CYS A 40 -5.61 19.23 -51.90
CA CYS A 40 -5.51 17.79 -51.62
C CYS A 40 -4.47 17.48 -50.53
N LEU A 41 -3.31 18.15 -50.55
CA LEU A 41 -2.27 17.95 -49.53
C LEU A 41 -2.73 18.43 -48.15
N LEU A 42 -3.40 19.59 -48.08
CA LEU A 42 -3.97 20.10 -46.83
C LEU A 42 -5.06 19.20 -46.28
N PHE A 43 -5.92 18.66 -47.15
CA PHE A 43 -6.97 17.73 -46.75
C PHE A 43 -6.39 16.39 -46.25
N ALA A 44 -5.36 15.86 -46.91
CA ALA A 44 -4.67 14.66 -46.48
C ALA A 44 -3.96 14.86 -45.12
N ALA A 45 -3.30 16.01 -44.92
CA ALA A 45 -2.67 16.35 -43.65
C ALA A 45 -3.71 16.50 -42.53
N SER A 46 -4.84 17.15 -42.81
CA SER A 46 -5.95 17.28 -41.85
C SER A 46 -6.54 15.91 -41.46
N GLN A 47 -6.68 14.99 -42.41
CA GLN A 47 -7.13 13.62 -42.12
C GLN A 47 -6.12 12.83 -41.28
N SER A 48 -4.82 12.99 -41.55
CA SER A 48 -3.76 12.35 -40.76
C SER A 48 -3.81 12.79 -39.30
N VAL A 49 -3.89 14.11 -39.06
CA VAL A 49 -3.98 14.67 -37.71
C VAL A 49 -5.28 14.24 -37.02
N ALA A 50 -6.40 14.20 -37.74
CA ALA A 50 -7.67 13.73 -37.19
C ALA A 50 -7.62 12.24 -36.79
N ALA A 51 -6.90 11.40 -37.56
CA ALA A 51 -6.72 9.98 -37.25
C ALA A 51 -5.85 9.79 -36.00
N GLU A 52 -4.73 10.50 -35.89
CA GLU A 52 -3.85 10.46 -34.70
C GLU A 52 -4.57 10.95 -33.44
N LEU A 53 -5.39 12.00 -33.56
CA LEU A 53 -6.20 12.50 -32.45
C LEU A 53 -7.24 11.47 -31.99
N ALA A 54 -7.89 10.79 -32.94
CA ALA A 54 -8.86 9.74 -32.64
C ALA A 54 -8.22 8.53 -31.97
N GLU A 55 -7.03 8.12 -32.42
CA GLU A 55 -6.25 7.04 -31.81
C GLU A 55 -5.80 7.41 -30.39
N SER A 56 -5.23 8.60 -30.21
CA SER A 56 -4.79 9.10 -28.91
C SER A 56 -5.96 9.19 -27.92
N SER A 57 -7.14 9.62 -28.38
CA SER A 57 -8.36 9.69 -27.56
C SER A 57 -8.83 8.30 -27.11
N ARG A 58 -8.76 7.30 -28.00
CA ARG A 58 -9.08 5.90 -27.67
C ARG A 58 -8.11 5.32 -26.65
N LEU A 59 -6.81 5.58 -26.81
CA LEU A 59 -5.78 5.13 -25.88
C LEU A 59 -5.99 5.74 -24.49
N LEU A 60 -6.27 7.05 -24.42
CA LEU A 60 -6.61 7.73 -23.17
C LEU A 60 -7.83 7.09 -22.49
N GLN A 61 -8.89 6.83 -23.24
CA GLN A 61 -10.10 6.20 -22.71
C GLN A 61 -9.81 4.78 -22.18
N GLN A 62 -9.01 4.00 -22.90
CA GLN A 62 -8.60 2.66 -22.47
C GLN A 62 -7.74 2.71 -21.20
N GLN A 63 -6.82 3.68 -21.10
CA GLN A 63 -6.03 3.88 -19.89
C GLN A 63 -6.90 4.31 -18.71
N GLN A 64 -7.86 5.21 -18.91
CA GLN A 64 -8.81 5.61 -17.88
C GLN A 64 -9.62 4.42 -17.36
N GLN A 65 -10.11 3.55 -18.25
CA GLN A 65 -10.81 2.32 -17.86
C GLN A 65 -9.92 1.38 -17.04
N LYS A 66 -8.65 1.20 -17.44
CA LYS A 66 -7.68 0.40 -16.69
C LYS A 66 -7.41 0.93 -15.28
N LEU A 67 -7.59 2.24 -15.05
CA LEU A 67 -7.36 2.86 -13.74
C LEU A 67 -8.57 2.77 -12.79
N LEU A 68 -9.77 2.43 -13.26
CA LEU A 68 -10.97 2.38 -12.41
C LEU A 68 -10.89 1.26 -11.37
N ALA A 69 -10.55 0.04 -11.80
CA ALA A 69 -10.41 -1.12 -10.92
C ALA A 69 -9.33 -0.95 -9.83
N PRO A 70 -8.08 -0.53 -10.14
CA PRO A 70 -7.07 -0.33 -9.11
C PRO A 70 -7.43 0.81 -8.14
N LYS A 71 -8.08 1.88 -8.61
CA LYS A 71 -8.58 2.94 -7.72
C LYS A 71 -9.59 2.41 -6.70
N ALA A 72 -10.54 1.60 -7.15
CA ALA A 72 -11.51 0.96 -6.27
C ALA A 72 -10.82 -0.01 -5.28
N ALA A 73 -9.83 -0.78 -5.75
CA ALA A 73 -9.08 -1.70 -4.91
C ALA A 73 -8.26 -0.98 -3.82
N VAL A 74 -7.63 0.16 -4.15
CA VAL A 74 -6.89 0.98 -3.18
C VAL A 74 -7.84 1.55 -2.13
N ALA A 75 -8.98 2.12 -2.55
CA ALA A 75 -9.98 2.64 -1.61
C ALA A 75 -10.46 1.56 -0.63
N LEU A 76 -10.77 0.35 -1.14
CA LEU A 76 -11.15 -0.78 -0.30
C LEU A 76 -10.00 -1.23 0.64
N ALA A 77 -8.76 -1.21 0.17
CA ALA A 77 -7.61 -1.57 0.98
C ALA A 77 -7.40 -0.57 2.14
N GLU A 78 -7.58 0.73 1.89
CA GLU A 78 -7.50 1.77 2.92
C GLU A 78 -8.58 1.61 3.99
N GLU A 79 -9.82 1.31 3.60
CA GLU A 79 -10.89 1.03 4.56
C GLU A 79 -10.59 -0.20 5.41
N ASN A 80 -10.17 -1.29 4.76
CA ASN A 80 -9.77 -2.51 5.47
C ASN A 80 -8.60 -2.28 6.42
N TYR A 81 -7.63 -1.47 6.03
CA TYR A 81 -6.49 -1.11 6.87
C TYR A 81 -6.95 -0.38 8.14
N LYS A 82 -7.86 0.59 8.01
CA LYS A 82 -8.43 1.33 9.16
C LYS A 82 -9.14 0.38 10.13
N VAL A 83 -9.99 -0.49 9.61
CA VAL A 83 -10.74 -1.48 10.42
C VAL A 83 -9.79 -2.44 11.13
N ARG A 84 -8.80 -3.00 10.41
CA ARG A 84 -7.83 -3.95 10.99
C ARG A 84 -6.97 -3.30 12.06
N THR A 85 -6.53 -2.06 11.84
CA THR A 85 -5.73 -1.31 12.80
C THR A 85 -6.52 -1.05 14.07
N GLY A 86 -7.79 -0.65 13.96
CA GLY A 86 -8.67 -0.47 15.11
C GLY A 86 -8.86 -1.75 15.91
N LYS A 87 -9.14 -2.87 15.23
CA LYS A 87 -9.29 -4.19 15.88
C LYS A 87 -8.00 -4.64 16.58
N LEU A 88 -6.85 -4.45 15.93
CA LEU A 88 -5.55 -4.79 16.50
C LEU A 88 -5.28 -3.99 17.76
N LEU A 89 -5.48 -2.67 17.74
CA LEU A 89 -5.28 -1.81 18.91
C LEU A 89 -6.20 -2.21 20.07
N GLN A 90 -7.46 -2.52 19.79
CA GLN A 90 -8.40 -2.99 20.80
C GLN A 90 -7.95 -4.32 21.43
N ALA A 91 -7.51 -5.29 20.61
CA ALA A 91 -7.01 -6.57 21.08
C ALA A 91 -5.73 -6.40 21.93
N LEU A 92 -4.80 -5.54 21.50
CA LEU A 92 -3.59 -5.23 22.25
C LEU A 92 -3.90 -4.57 23.61
N GLN A 93 -4.82 -3.60 23.65
CA GLN A 93 -5.23 -2.96 24.90
C GLN A 93 -5.88 -3.93 25.88
N LEU A 94 -6.75 -4.83 25.38
CA LEU A 94 -7.40 -5.84 26.19
C LEU A 94 -6.39 -6.86 26.74
N SER A 95 -5.51 -7.36 25.87
CA SER A 95 -4.43 -8.28 26.28
C SER A 95 -3.48 -7.63 27.28
N ALA A 96 -3.09 -6.37 27.06
CA ALA A 96 -2.27 -5.60 27.99
C ALA A 96 -2.96 -5.44 29.35
N LYS A 97 -4.26 -5.11 29.38
CA LYS A 97 -5.02 -4.99 30.63
C LYS A 97 -5.01 -6.32 31.41
N GLN A 98 -5.36 -7.42 30.77
CA GLN A 98 -5.39 -8.74 31.40
C GLN A 98 -4.00 -9.17 31.89
N THR A 99 -2.97 -8.98 31.06
CA THR A 99 -1.59 -9.30 31.43
C THR A 99 -1.13 -8.50 32.64
N ARG A 100 -1.51 -7.22 32.76
CA ARG A 100 -1.21 -6.41 33.96
C ARG A 100 -1.86 -6.96 35.22
N GLU A 101 -3.12 -7.38 35.12
CA GLU A 101 -3.88 -7.93 36.25
C GLU A 101 -3.28 -9.26 36.71
N ASP A 102 -2.98 -10.16 35.78
CA ASP A 102 -2.38 -11.46 36.09
C ASP A 102 -0.95 -11.33 36.60
N PHE A 103 -0.12 -10.48 35.96
CA PHE A 103 1.23 -10.17 36.45
C PHE A 103 1.21 -9.65 37.87
N ARG A 104 0.35 -8.66 38.15
CA ARG A 104 0.23 -8.09 39.49
C ARG A 104 -0.15 -9.16 40.50
N ARG A 105 -1.15 -10.00 40.19
CA ARG A 105 -1.59 -11.09 41.07
C ARG A 105 -0.45 -12.06 41.38
N LEU A 106 0.31 -12.48 40.37
CA LEU A 106 1.41 -13.43 40.51
C LEU A 106 2.60 -12.82 41.27
N ALA A 107 2.98 -11.59 40.91
CA ALA A 107 4.11 -10.90 41.54
C ALA A 107 3.83 -10.54 43.00
N GLU A 108 2.66 -9.99 43.31
CA GLU A 108 2.28 -9.59 44.69
C GLU A 108 2.01 -10.79 45.61
N ALA A 109 1.82 -11.99 45.05
CA ALA A 109 1.73 -13.24 45.81
C ALA A 109 3.10 -13.77 46.23
N ALA A 110 4.13 -13.58 45.40
CA ALA A 110 5.48 -14.07 45.66
C ALA A 110 6.39 -13.03 46.33
N LEU A 111 6.07 -11.74 46.20
CA LEU A 111 6.88 -10.63 46.71
C LEU A 111 6.09 -9.72 47.65
N PRO A 112 6.73 -9.15 48.68
CA PRO A 112 6.11 -8.18 49.58
C PRO A 112 5.93 -6.79 48.93
N HIS A 113 6.29 -6.62 47.65
CA HIS A 113 6.17 -5.38 46.90
C HIS A 113 4.79 -5.23 46.25
N ARG A 114 4.38 -4.00 45.96
CA ARG A 114 3.34 -3.71 44.97
C ARG A 114 3.96 -3.61 43.59
N CYS A 115 3.35 -4.25 42.61
CA CYS A 115 3.92 -4.38 41.27
C CYS A 115 2.98 -3.76 40.23
N SER A 116 3.55 -3.03 39.28
CA SER A 116 2.83 -2.42 38.17
C SER A 116 3.56 -2.67 36.85
N LEU A 117 2.78 -2.81 35.78
CA LEU A 117 3.25 -3.10 34.44
C LEU A 117 2.64 -2.11 33.47
N ALA A 118 3.49 -1.36 32.76
CA ALA A 118 3.08 -0.38 31.78
C ALA A 118 3.54 -0.82 30.39
N PHE A 119 2.59 -0.92 29.47
CA PHE A 119 2.84 -1.20 28.05
C PHE A 119 2.68 0.10 27.27
N ASP A 120 3.74 0.51 26.58
CA ASP A 120 3.69 1.56 25.57
C ASP A 120 3.76 0.90 24.19
N HIS A 121 2.60 0.77 23.55
CA HIS A 121 2.50 0.17 22.22
C HIS A 121 2.97 1.10 21.09
N GLN A 122 3.10 2.41 21.34
CA GLN A 122 3.60 3.36 20.35
C GLN A 122 5.12 3.33 20.27
N GLN A 123 5.79 3.32 21.42
CA GLN A 123 7.24 3.27 21.52
C GLN A 123 7.78 1.83 21.58
N GLN A 124 6.91 0.82 21.58
CA GLN A 124 7.24 -0.59 21.78
C GLN A 124 8.03 -0.82 23.08
N GLN A 125 7.67 -0.09 24.14
CA GLN A 125 8.34 -0.18 25.43
C GLN A 125 7.49 -0.91 26.46
N LEU A 126 8.18 -1.67 27.31
CA LEU A 126 7.63 -2.31 28.49
C LEU A 126 8.34 -1.75 29.71
N ARG A 127 7.57 -1.28 30.68
CA ARG A 127 8.12 -0.82 31.96
C ARG A 127 7.49 -1.59 33.10
N MET A 128 8.35 -2.21 33.91
CA MET A 128 7.98 -2.83 35.17
C MET A 128 8.35 -1.88 36.31
N GLN A 129 7.42 -1.71 37.25
CA GLN A 129 7.60 -0.86 38.42
C GLN A 129 7.27 -1.65 39.67
N THR A 130 8.11 -1.49 40.68
CA THR A 130 7.93 -2.07 42.01
C THR A 130 7.88 -0.97 43.05
N LEU A 131 7.06 -1.17 44.07
CA LEU A 131 6.87 -0.25 45.18
C LEU A 131 6.88 -1.05 46.47
N ASP A 132 7.76 -0.68 47.40
CA ASP A 132 7.77 -1.27 48.73
C ASP A 132 6.45 -0.95 49.46
N ARG A 133 5.78 -1.96 50.03
CA ARG A 133 4.49 -1.75 50.72
C ARG A 133 4.59 -0.79 51.92
N ASN A 134 5.79 -0.62 52.47
CA ASN A 134 6.07 0.22 53.63
C ASN A 134 6.61 1.62 53.27
N GLN A 135 6.93 1.90 52.00
CA GLN A 135 7.43 3.19 51.55
C GLN A 135 6.38 3.85 50.64
N GLN A 136 5.86 5.00 51.05
CA GLN A 136 4.91 5.80 50.25
C GLN A 136 5.58 6.51 49.05
N GLN A 137 6.91 6.48 48.95
CA GLN A 137 7.64 7.08 47.84
C GLN A 137 7.86 6.10 46.69
N VAL A 138 7.34 6.49 45.52
CA VAL A 138 7.51 5.82 44.23
C VAL A 138 8.93 6.03 43.74
N SER A 139 9.88 5.21 44.18
CA SER A 139 11.22 5.23 43.61
C SER A 139 12.01 3.95 43.90
N SER A 140 11.68 2.87 43.21
CA SER A 140 12.70 1.88 42.89
C SER A 140 12.53 1.44 41.45
N SER A 141 13.40 1.96 40.60
CA SER A 141 13.78 1.27 39.38
C SER A 141 14.13 -0.19 39.72
N PRO A 142 13.93 -1.15 38.80
CA PRO A 142 14.24 -2.56 39.03
C PRO A 142 15.69 -2.84 39.47
N THR A 143 16.56 -1.83 39.48
CA THR A 143 17.91 -1.86 40.03
C THR A 143 17.97 -2.09 41.55
N ALA A 144 16.98 -1.65 42.33
CA ALA A 144 17.00 -1.76 43.79
C ALA A 144 16.55 -3.13 44.34
N LEU A 145 16.09 -4.03 43.46
CA LEU A 145 15.62 -5.37 43.83
C LEU A 145 16.78 -6.35 43.96
N SER A 146 16.62 -7.35 44.84
CA SER A 146 17.55 -8.48 44.94
C SER A 146 17.59 -9.30 43.64
N GLY A 147 18.62 -10.13 43.47
CA GLY A 147 18.69 -11.06 42.33
C GLY A 147 17.46 -11.98 42.26
N GLY A 148 17.08 -12.55 43.41
CA GLY A 148 15.90 -13.42 43.51
C GLY A 148 14.57 -12.72 43.27
N GLU A 149 14.44 -11.47 43.70
CA GLU A 149 13.24 -10.67 43.42
C GLU A 149 13.09 -10.34 41.94
N LYS A 150 14.20 -9.98 41.26
CA LYS A 150 14.22 -9.74 39.81
C LYS A 150 13.78 -10.98 39.04
N SER A 151 14.34 -12.14 39.35
CA SER A 151 13.97 -13.40 38.71
C SER A 151 12.52 -13.78 38.99
N CYS A 152 12.03 -13.51 40.20
CA CYS A 152 10.62 -13.72 40.54
C CYS A 152 9.67 -12.86 39.69
N LEU A 153 9.98 -11.58 39.51
CA LEU A 153 9.19 -10.69 38.64
C LEU A 153 9.21 -11.14 37.19
N GLN A 154 10.37 -11.58 36.69
CA GLN A 154 10.52 -12.08 35.33
C GLN A 154 9.65 -13.33 35.10
N VAL A 155 9.71 -14.31 36.02
CA VAL A 155 8.89 -15.52 35.94
C VAL A 155 7.39 -15.19 36.06
N ALA A 156 7.02 -14.29 36.97
CA ALA A 156 5.62 -13.84 37.10
C ALA A 156 5.11 -13.17 35.81
N PHE A 157 5.95 -12.38 35.15
CA PHE A 157 5.62 -11.77 33.87
C PHE A 157 5.49 -12.80 32.75
N LEU A 158 6.44 -13.73 32.65
CA LEU A 158 6.38 -14.81 31.65
C LEU A 158 5.15 -15.70 31.84
N ALA A 159 4.78 -16.02 33.08
CA ALA A 159 3.56 -16.77 33.39
C ALA A 159 2.29 -16.00 33.01
N ALA A 160 2.24 -14.69 33.26
CA ALA A 160 1.12 -13.85 32.83
C ALA A 160 0.98 -13.81 31.30
N LEU A 161 2.10 -13.77 30.57
CA LEU A 161 2.10 -13.85 29.10
C LEU A 161 1.72 -15.24 28.58
N ALA A 162 2.24 -16.30 29.22
CA ALA A 162 1.94 -17.68 28.87
C ALA A 162 0.43 -17.94 28.90
N ALA A 163 -0.27 -17.43 29.91
CA ALA A 163 -1.72 -17.51 30.04
C ALA A 163 -2.50 -16.81 28.92
N ARG A 164 -1.86 -15.93 28.13
CA ARG A 164 -2.45 -15.24 26.97
C ARG A 164 -1.95 -15.78 25.63
N SER A 165 -0.98 -16.69 25.66
CA SER A 165 -0.46 -17.32 24.46
C SER A 165 -1.42 -18.42 23.98
N CYS A 166 -1.38 -18.74 22.69
CA CYS A 166 -2.14 -19.86 22.13
C CYS A 166 -1.44 -21.21 22.34
N SER A 167 -0.27 -21.25 22.99
CA SER A 167 0.49 -22.48 23.18
C SER A 167 -0.12 -23.32 24.31
N PRO A 168 -0.41 -24.62 24.09
CA PRO A 168 -0.91 -25.49 25.15
C PRO A 168 0.17 -25.92 26.15
N LEU A 169 1.46 -25.72 25.82
CA LEU A 169 2.59 -26.10 26.66
C LEU A 169 3.60 -24.96 26.74
N HIS A 170 4.10 -24.72 27.96
CA HIS A 170 5.16 -23.78 28.26
C HIS A 170 6.24 -24.48 29.05
N LEU A 171 7.47 -24.46 28.54
CA LEU A 171 8.64 -25.04 29.19
C LEU A 171 9.53 -23.89 29.65
N PHE A 172 9.91 -23.93 30.93
CA PHE A 172 10.85 -22.98 31.50
C PHE A 172 12.06 -23.76 32.00
N ASP A 173 13.24 -23.40 31.49
CA ASP A 173 14.50 -24.01 31.86
C ASP A 173 15.16 -23.22 33.00
N GLU A 174 15.80 -23.92 33.94
CA GLU A 174 16.63 -23.34 35.01
C GLU A 174 16.02 -22.14 35.78
N VAL A 175 14.70 -22.11 35.99
CA VAL A 175 14.02 -20.99 36.65
C VAL A 175 14.44 -20.76 38.11
N ASP A 176 15.04 -21.76 38.75
CA ASP A 176 15.38 -21.76 40.17
C ASP A 176 16.82 -21.27 40.46
N VAL A 177 17.67 -21.11 39.44
CA VAL A 177 19.11 -20.77 39.59
C VAL A 177 19.32 -19.45 40.33
N PHE A 178 18.43 -18.49 40.11
CA PHE A 178 18.52 -17.17 40.71
C PHE A 178 17.49 -16.93 41.81
N MET A 179 16.66 -17.93 42.16
CA MET A 179 15.64 -17.75 43.20
C MET A 179 16.24 -17.92 44.60
N ASP A 180 15.86 -17.02 45.51
CA ASP A 180 16.20 -17.13 46.93
C ASP A 180 15.64 -18.43 47.51
N GLU A 181 16.26 -18.96 48.59
CA GLU A 181 15.87 -20.22 49.24
C GLU A 181 14.39 -20.28 49.66
N ARG A 182 13.74 -19.13 49.86
CA ARG A 182 12.31 -19.01 50.17
C ARG A 182 11.42 -19.29 48.97
N ASN A 183 11.87 -18.94 47.77
CA ASN A 183 11.13 -19.05 46.52
C ASN A 183 11.57 -20.26 45.68
N ARG A 184 12.67 -20.92 46.06
CA ARG A 184 13.16 -22.13 45.44
C ARG A 184 12.21 -23.30 45.71
N ILE A 185 11.88 -24.06 44.66
CA ILE A 185 11.12 -25.31 44.79
C ILE A 185 11.98 -26.27 45.62
N LYS A 186 11.60 -26.48 46.89
CA LYS A 186 12.24 -27.49 47.74
C LYS A 186 11.82 -28.86 47.20
N LYS A 187 12.81 -29.68 46.82
CA LYS A 187 12.61 -31.10 46.54
C LYS A 187 12.20 -31.85 47.79
#